data_AF-A0A5K1GMG3-F1
#
_entry.id   AF-A0A5K1GMG3-F1
#
_cell.length_a   1.000
_cell.length_b   1.000
_cell.length_c   1.000
_cell.angle_alpha   90.00
_cell.angle_beta   90.00
_cell.angle_gamma   90.00
#
_symmetry.space_group_name_H-M   'P 1'
#
loop_
_entity.id
_entity.type
_entity.pdbx_description
1 polymer ?
#
loop_
_entity_poly.entity_id
_entity_poly.type
_entity_poly.pdbx_seq_one_letter_code
_entity_poly.pdbx_strand_id
1 'polypeptide(L)' 'TDATCIICREEMVTAKKLRCGHLFHVHCLRSWLERQQTCPICRSLVVPPDNGATPVGTQGIQSNHHQHGGSE' A
#
# COMPACT_ATOMS: atom_id res chain seq x y z
N THR A 1 -1.59 -5.74 22.47
CA THR A 1 -1.89 -6.97 21.73
C THR A 1 -2.19 -6.57 20.29
N ASP A 2 -1.25 -6.78 19.37
CA ASP A 2 -1.34 -6.35 17.97
C ASP A 2 -1.93 -7.48 17.10
N ALA A 3 -3.18 -7.88 17.43
CA ALA A 3 -3.87 -8.99 16.78
C ALA A 3 -5.20 -8.57 16.14
N THR A 4 -5.37 -7.29 15.82
CA THR A 4 -6.59 -6.76 15.20
C THR A 4 -6.36 -6.50 13.71
N CYS A 5 -7.23 -7.00 12.85
CA CYS A 5 -7.12 -6.73 11.42
C CYS A 5 -7.59 -5.31 11.12
N ILE A 6 -6.77 -4.49 10.46
CA ILE A 6 -7.17 -3.10 10.16
C ILE A 6 -8.26 -2.98 9.08
N ILE A 7 -8.54 -4.06 8.33
CA ILE A 7 -9.53 -4.06 7.26
C ILE A 7 -10.94 -4.21 7.83
N CYS A 8 -11.17 -5.19 8.72
CA CYS A 8 -12.48 -5.42 9.34
C CYS A 8 -12.56 -4.96 10.81
N ARG A 9 -11.44 -4.60 11.43
CA ARG A 9 -11.31 -4.17 12.83
C ARG A 9 -11.66 -5.24 13.87
N GLU A 10 -11.55 -6.51 13.49
CA GLU A 10 -11.81 -7.66 14.36
C GLU A 10 -10.53 -8.40 14.76
N GLU A 11 -10.61 -9.24 15.79
CA GLU A 11 -9.49 -10.07 16.25
C GLU A 11 -9.11 -11.16 15.24
N MET A 12 -7.81 -11.33 15.03
CA MET A 12 -7.24 -12.27 14.06
C MET A 12 -6.91 -13.60 14.71
N VAL A 13 -7.72 -14.61 14.43
CA VAL A 13 -7.39 -16.01 14.73
C VAL A 13 -6.31 -16.53 13.76
N THR A 14 -6.39 -16.14 12.49
CA THR A 14 -5.41 -16.48 11.46
C THR A 14 -4.99 -15.24 10.69
N ALA A 15 -3.69 -14.92 10.74
CA ALA A 15 -3.12 -13.78 10.05
C ALA A 15 -2.09 -14.24 9.00
N LYS A 16 -2.10 -13.58 7.83
CA LYS A 16 -1.08 -13.71 6.80
C LYS A 16 -0.10 -12.56 6.94
N LYS A 17 1.18 -12.88 7.12
CA LYS A 17 2.27 -11.90 7.08
C LYS A 17 2.66 -11.61 5.63
N LEU A 18 2.60 -10.34 5.25
CA LEU A 18 3.10 -9.87 3.96
C LEU A 18 4.63 -9.76 3.95
N ARG A 19 5.22 -9.63 2.76
CA ARG A 19 6.67 -9.37 2.60
C ARG A 19 7.12 -8.09 3.30
N CYS A 20 6.26 -7.09 3.36
CA CYS A 20 6.51 -5.84 4.07
C CYS A 20 6.40 -5.96 5.61
N GLY A 21 5.99 -7.12 6.13
CA GLY A 21 5.93 -7.40 7.57
C GLY A 21 4.56 -7.24 8.22
N HIS A 22 3.59 -6.61 7.53
CA HIS A 22 2.24 -6.38 8.05
C HIS A 22 1.34 -7.63 8.03
N LEU A 23 0.39 -7.69 8.97
CA LEU A 23 -0.48 -8.84 9.24
C LEU A 23 -1.96 -8.51 8.98
N PHE A 24 -2.67 -9.41 8.31
CA PHE A 24 -4.10 -9.27 8.00
C PHE A 24 -4.78 -10.63 7.99
N HIS A 25 -6.11 -10.69 8.19
CA HIS A 25 -6.86 -11.92 7.93
C HIS A 25 -6.66 -12.38 6.49
N VAL A 26 -6.58 -13.69 6.29
CA VAL A 26 -6.42 -14.28 4.95
C VAL A 26 -7.56 -13.88 4.01
N HIS A 27 -8.80 -13.85 4.52
CA HIS A 27 -9.98 -13.46 3.73
C HIS A 27 -9.98 -11.96 3.40
N CYS A 28 -9.76 -11.10 4.40
CA CYS A 28 -9.71 -9.65 4.18
C CYS A 28 -8.58 -9.26 3.21
N LEU A 29 -7.40 -9.89 3.35
CA LEU A 29 -6.31 -9.68 2.43
C LEU A 29 -6.67 -10.13 1.01
N ARG A 30 -7.32 -11.28 0.84
CA ARG A 30 -7.78 -11.76 -0.48
C ARG A 30 -8.73 -10.76 -1.14
N SER A 31 -9.78 -10.33 -0.44
CA SER A 31 -10.75 -9.35 -0.94
C SER A 31 -10.10 -8.00 -1.28
N TRP A 32 -9.07 -7.61 -0.55
CA TRP A 32 -8.28 -6.42 -0.89
C TRP A 32 -7.47 -6.61 -2.18
N LEU A 33 -6.76 -7.74 -2.31
CA LEU A 33 -5.91 -8.04 -3.46
C LEU A 33 -6.69 -8.20 -4.77
N GLU A 34 -7.98 -8.55 -4.71
CA GLU A 34 -8.88 -8.53 -5.87
C GLU A 34 -9.07 -7.12 -6.45
N ARG A 35 -8.86 -6.06 -5.65
CA ARG A 35 -8.99 -4.65 -6.06
C ARG A 35 -7.63 -3.98 -6.21
N GLN A 36 -6.74 -4.16 -5.23
CA GLN A 36 -5.42 -3.54 -5.19
C GLN A 36 -4.37 -4.53 -4.68
N GLN A 37 -3.35 -4.78 -5.50
CA GLN A 37 -2.23 -5.68 -5.18
C GLN A 37 -1.15 -5.05 -4.28
N THR A 38 -1.55 -4.13 -3.41
CA THR A 38 -0.67 -3.36 -2.54
C THR A 38 -1.03 -3.56 -1.07
N CYS A 39 -0.08 -3.34 -0.17
CA CYS A 39 -0.33 -3.41 1.26
C CYS A 39 -1.24 -2.24 1.70
N PRO A 40 -2.32 -2.48 2.45
CA PRO A 40 -3.20 -1.41 2.94
C PRO A 40 -2.52 -0.39 3.86
N ILE A 41 -1.40 -0.79 4.50
CA ILE A 41 -0.68 0.05 5.47
C ILE A 41 0.41 0.86 4.78
N CYS A 42 1.33 0.20 4.09
CA CYS A 42 2.53 0.83 3.52
C CYS A 42 2.52 0.94 1.99
N ARG A 43 1.45 0.48 1.33
CA ARG A 43 1.29 0.46 -0.14
C ARG A 43 2.37 -0.31 -0.91
N SER A 44 3.21 -1.08 -0.23
CA SER A 44 4.18 -1.96 -0.88
C SER A 44 3.49 -3.07 -1.68
N LEU A 45 4.04 -3.41 -2.84
CA LEU A 45 3.49 -4.44 -3.72
C LEU A 45 3.51 -5.82 -3.04
N VAL A 46 2.39 -6.54 -3.11
CA VAL A 46 2.23 -7.85 -2.46
C VAL A 46 2.64 -9.00 -3.39
N VAL A 47 2.37 -8.84 -4.69
CA VAL A 47 2.83 -9.75 -5.74
C VAL A 47 3.86 -9.04 -6.61
N PRO A 48 4.91 -9.71 -7.12
CA PRO A 48 5.77 -9.11 -8.13
C PRO A 48 4.92 -8.74 -9.37
N PRO A 49 5.29 -7.69 -10.12
CA PRO A 49 4.56 -7.32 -11.31
C PRO A 49 4.70 -8.43 -12.35
N ASP A 50 3.67 -9.24 -12.51
CA ASP A 50 3.52 -10.09 -13.68
C ASP A 50 3.03 -9.19 -14.82
N ASN A 51 3.99 -8.54 -15.50
CA ASN A 51 3.99 -7.90 -16.83
C ASN A 51 2.68 -7.39 -17.48
N GLY A 52 1.60 -7.09 -16.76
CA GLY A 52 0.29 -6.80 -17.37
C GLY A 52 -0.70 -5.98 -16.54
N ALA A 53 -0.37 -5.61 -15.30
CA ALA A 53 -1.22 -4.72 -14.51
C ALA A 53 -0.43 -3.47 -14.10
N THR A 54 -0.48 -2.44 -14.94
CA THR A 54 0.01 -1.09 -14.65
C THR A 54 -1.03 -0.37 -13.79
N PRO A 55 -0.85 -0.18 -12.46
CA PRO A 55 -1.53 0.90 -11.79
C PRO A 55 -0.84 2.18 -12.24
N VAL A 56 -1.47 2.90 -13.16
CA VAL A 56 -1.14 4.29 -13.49
C VAL A 56 -1.39 5.15 -12.24
N GLY A 57 -0.40 5.16 -11.35
CA GLY A 57 -0.29 6.04 -10.20
C GLY A 57 0.73 7.14 -10.47
N THR A 58 0.76 7.69 -11.69
CA THR A 58 1.59 8.85 -12.01
C THR A 58 0.85 10.11 -11.60
N GLN A 59 0.91 10.47 -10.33
CA GLN A 59 0.66 11.85 -9.91
C GLN A 59 1.48 12.19 -8.69
N GLY A 60 2.58 12.91 -8.95
CA GLY A 60 3.48 13.44 -7.94
C GLY A 60 4.73 14.10 -8.51
N ILE A 61 4.66 14.73 -9.69
CA ILE A 61 5.71 15.63 -10.18
C ILE A 61 5.13 17.02 -10.43
N GLN A 62 4.71 17.71 -9.37
CA GLN A 62 4.46 19.15 -9.47
C GLN A 62 4.93 19.84 -8.21
N SER A 63 6.16 20.34 -8.25
CA SER A 63 6.54 21.61 -7.64
C SER A 63 7.83 22.07 -8.32
N ASN A 64 7.63 22.68 -9.48
CA ASN A 64 8.58 23.50 -10.19
C ASN A 64 8.93 24.71 -9.29
N HIS A 65 9.96 24.61 -8.45
CA HIS A 65 10.43 25.73 -7.64
C HIS A 65 11.23 26.69 -8.54
N HIS A 66 10.51 27.61 -9.16
CA HIS A 66 11.07 28.72 -9.93
C HIS A 66 11.66 29.75 -8.95
N GLN A 67 12.97 29.67 -8.76
CA GLN A 67 13.95 30.75 -8.60
C GLN A 67 13.44 32.20 -8.41
N HIS A 68 13.91 32.84 -7.32
CA HIS A 68 14.21 34.28 -7.31
C HIS A 68 15.51 34.50 -6.51
N GLY A 69 16.57 34.89 -7.22
CA GLY A 69 17.76 35.51 -6.66
C GLY A 69 17.77 37.03 -6.94
N GLY A 70 18.62 37.75 -6.20
CA GLY A 70 18.96 39.17 -6.37
C GLY A 70 18.27 40.06 -5.33
N SER A 71 18.92 40.55 -4.27
CA SER A 71 19.99 41.57 -4.19
C SER A 71 19.56 42.93 -4.75
N GLU A 72 19.03 43.78 -3.88
CA GLU A 72 19.21 45.25 -3.79
C GLU A 72 18.98 45.67 -2.34
#